data_AF-A0A7Z9G7H2-F1
#
_entry.id   AF-A0A7Z9G7H2-F1
#
_cell.length_a   1.000
_cell.length_b   1.000
_cell.length_c   1.000
_cell.angle_alpha   90.00
_cell.angle_beta   90.00
_cell.angle_gamma   90.00
#
_symmetry.space_group_name_H-M   'P 1'
#
loop_
_entity.id
_entity.type
_entity.pdbx_description
1 polymer ?
#
loop_
_entity_poly.entity_id
_entity_poly.type
_entity_poly.pdbx_seq_one_letter_code
_entity_poly.pdbx_strand_id
1 'polypeptide(L)'
;MLARIPLIIFLFLGFVACSGNDNEATPSTDTGTSTSNDDVTAEEPDTSDTDEATPDTDEPDSQPKAEIDEPPVDVPEPEVGAIEGRLVNVAAKPVGLAYLLICDEGGCTTVQADGKGEFLVQDMTVGMYKIQVLADDLGYMNMEYPQWVEADKVNSAGEDIVLIERQGDPVAWKPDDGGSVSLADGQLTLSIAAGDLKFPLGLSKEIWAAAVPEIYLPPFGDEPWSQDSEVYAFHINPLGVISKGASFGLSVTAKEGSTLSTFSVWAVQADTGQLQAAGSVSKDENGQIVSTTDLELHELTTLILVGQEASQ
;
A
#
# COMPACT_ATOMS: atom_id res chain seq x y z
N MET A 1 33.04 16.58 -43.00
CA MET A 1 33.52 16.25 -41.64
C MET A 1 32.31 15.76 -40.85
N LEU A 2 32.18 14.44 -40.72
CA LEU A 2 31.13 13.78 -39.96
C LEU A 2 31.85 12.76 -39.08
N ALA A 3 31.93 13.04 -37.78
CA ALA A 3 32.58 12.19 -36.80
C ALA A 3 31.61 11.06 -36.42
N ARG A 4 32.02 9.81 -36.67
CA ARG A 4 31.33 8.61 -36.21
C ARG A 4 31.79 8.31 -34.78
N ILE A 5 30.84 8.25 -33.85
CA ILE A 5 31.05 7.75 -32.48
C ILE A 5 30.78 6.24 -32.51
N PRO A 6 31.68 5.38 -32.00
CA PRO A 6 31.40 3.95 -31.88
C PRO A 6 30.54 3.67 -30.64
N LEU A 7 29.44 2.96 -30.87
CA LEU A 7 28.59 2.34 -29.87
C LEU A 7 29.32 1.12 -29.28
N ILE A 8 29.66 1.16 -27.98
CA ILE A 8 30.21 0.02 -27.25
C ILE A 8 29.04 -0.72 -26.60
N ILE A 9 28.75 -1.91 -27.12
CA ILE A 9 27.82 -2.88 -26.53
C ILE A 9 28.63 -3.80 -25.62
N PHE A 10 28.37 -3.75 -24.31
CA PHE A 10 28.83 -4.80 -23.39
C PHE A 10 27.77 -5.90 -23.32
N LEU A 11 28.07 -7.01 -23.98
CA LEU A 11 27.35 -8.27 -23.88
C LEU A 11 28.10 -9.13 -22.85
N PHE A 12 27.56 -9.30 -21.65
CA PHE A 12 28.06 -10.30 -20.70
C PHE A 12 27.20 -11.56 -20.82
N LEU A 13 27.71 -12.53 -21.56
CA LEU A 13 27.26 -13.91 -21.60
C LEU A 13 28.32 -14.74 -20.86
N GLY A 14 27.97 -15.25 -19.69
CA GLY A 14 28.84 -16.08 -18.86
C GLY A 14 28.06 -17.25 -18.27
N PHE A 15 27.95 -18.33 -19.04
CA PHE A 15 27.64 -19.67 -18.55
C PHE A 15 28.83 -20.19 -17.73
N VAL A 16 28.58 -20.68 -16.51
CA VAL A 16 29.38 -21.75 -15.90
C VAL A 16 28.42 -22.73 -15.22
N ALA A 17 28.41 -23.95 -15.74
CA ALA A 17 27.85 -25.13 -15.10
C ALA A 17 28.99 -25.97 -14.49
N CYS A 18 28.62 -26.72 -13.45
CA CYS A 18 29.16 -28.00 -12.95
C CYS A 18 29.77 -28.05 -11.55
N SER A 19 29.38 -29.16 -10.90
CA SER A 19 29.93 -29.84 -9.73
C SER A 19 29.50 -29.23 -8.39
N GLY A 20 28.64 -29.88 -7.59
CA GLY A 20 28.65 -31.29 -7.23
C GLY A 20 29.37 -31.40 -5.89
N ASN A 21 28.62 -31.49 -4.80
CA ASN A 21 29.12 -32.05 -3.55
C ASN A 21 27.95 -32.68 -2.78
N ASP A 22 27.97 -34.00 -2.78
CA ASP A 22 27.19 -34.86 -1.92
C ASP A 22 27.54 -34.55 -0.46
N ASN A 23 26.53 -34.35 0.37
CA ASN A 23 26.69 -34.55 1.81
C ASN A 23 25.51 -35.39 2.30
N GLU A 24 25.84 -36.65 2.57
CA GLU A 24 25.04 -37.61 3.31
C GLU A 24 24.62 -36.99 4.66
N ALA A 25 23.31 -36.93 4.89
CA ALA A 25 22.75 -36.88 6.23
C ALA A 25 21.89 -38.14 6.42
N THR A 26 22.25 -38.89 7.45
CA THR A 26 21.73 -40.17 7.88
C THR A 26 20.25 -40.14 8.27
N PRO A 27 19.53 -41.27 8.19
CA PRO A 27 18.16 -41.38 8.66
C PRO A 27 18.13 -41.55 10.18
N SER A 28 17.49 -40.62 10.88
CA SER A 28 17.08 -40.85 12.27
C SER A 28 15.64 -41.33 12.27
N THR A 29 15.48 -42.63 12.50
CA THR A 29 14.29 -43.22 13.11
C THR A 29 14.24 -42.77 14.57
N ASP A 30 13.18 -42.09 14.97
CA ASP A 30 12.67 -42.29 16.32
C ASP A 30 11.14 -42.29 16.36
N THR A 31 10.66 -43.34 17.01
CA THR A 31 9.29 -43.77 17.27
C THR A 31 8.85 -43.16 18.59
N GLY A 32 7.81 -42.33 18.58
CA GLY A 32 7.35 -41.65 19.78
C GLY A 32 5.84 -41.43 19.83
N THR A 33 5.12 -42.51 20.13
CA THR A 33 3.93 -42.55 20.97
C THR A 33 2.81 -41.52 20.73
N SER A 34 1.83 -41.98 19.96
CA SER A 34 0.43 -41.57 20.04
C SER A 34 -0.09 -41.69 21.48
N THR A 35 -0.58 -40.58 22.03
CA THR A 35 -1.58 -40.59 23.10
C THR A 35 -2.80 -39.84 22.58
N SER A 36 -3.86 -40.63 22.43
CA SER A 36 -5.25 -40.22 22.27
C SER A 36 -5.83 -39.80 23.62
N ASN A 37 -7.00 -39.16 23.57
CA ASN A 37 -7.83 -38.57 24.64
C ASN A 37 -7.59 -37.05 24.73
N ASP A 38 -8.58 -36.16 24.65
CA ASP A 38 -9.99 -36.21 25.06
C ASP A 38 -10.84 -35.49 23.98
N ASP A 39 -11.91 -36.08 23.44
CA ASP A 39 -13.27 -36.08 24.01
C ASP A 39 -13.74 -34.67 24.46
N VAL A 40 -13.99 -33.80 23.47
CA VAL A 40 -14.77 -32.58 23.67
C VAL A 40 -16.16 -32.83 23.12
N THR A 41 -17.03 -33.17 24.06
CA THR A 41 -18.49 -33.18 23.99
C THR A 41 -19.00 -31.99 23.19
N ALA A 42 -19.63 -32.26 22.04
CA ALA A 42 -20.42 -31.28 21.32
C ALA A 42 -21.69 -31.01 22.13
N GLU A 43 -21.75 -29.85 22.79
CA GLU A 43 -23.02 -29.31 23.26
C GLU A 43 -23.79 -28.80 22.04
N GLU A 44 -24.89 -29.47 21.74
CA GLU A 44 -25.88 -29.05 20.76
C GLU A 44 -26.46 -27.69 21.17
N PRO A 45 -26.53 -26.69 20.27
CA PRO A 45 -27.30 -25.49 20.54
C PRO A 45 -28.79 -25.85 20.56
N ASP A 46 -29.37 -25.76 21.75
CA ASP A 46 -30.78 -25.89 22.06
C ASP A 46 -31.60 -24.90 21.22
N THR A 47 -32.29 -25.42 20.19
CA THR A 47 -33.32 -24.71 19.43
C THR A 47 -34.59 -24.67 20.28
N SER A 48 -34.61 -23.78 21.26
CA SER A 48 -35.84 -23.47 22.00
C SER A 48 -36.70 -22.54 21.14
N ASP A 49 -37.64 -23.17 20.45
CA ASP A 49 -38.86 -22.58 19.93
C ASP A 49 -39.47 -21.63 20.97
N THR A 50 -39.40 -20.33 20.69
CA THR A 50 -40.22 -19.33 21.38
C THR A 50 -41.30 -18.89 20.40
N ASP A 51 -42.36 -19.68 20.39
CA ASP A 51 -43.63 -19.43 19.72
C ASP A 51 -44.37 -18.32 20.51
N GLU A 52 -43.92 -17.07 20.34
CA GLU A 52 -44.65 -15.91 20.86
C GLU A 52 -45.74 -15.49 19.87
N ALA A 53 -46.95 -15.92 20.21
CA ALA A 53 -48.19 -15.47 19.63
C ALA A 53 -48.25 -13.93 19.59
N THR A 54 -48.26 -13.38 18.38
CA THR A 54 -48.64 -11.98 18.15
C THR A 54 -50.10 -11.78 18.55
N PRO A 55 -50.40 -10.80 19.42
CA PRO A 55 -51.77 -10.39 19.67
C PRO A 55 -52.31 -9.67 18.42
N ASP A 56 -53.39 -10.23 17.86
CA ASP A 56 -54.31 -9.53 16.94
C ASP A 56 -54.63 -8.16 17.54
N THR A 57 -53.98 -7.14 17.00
CA THR A 57 -54.23 -5.75 17.37
C THR A 57 -55.16 -5.19 16.33
N ASP A 58 -56.42 -5.12 16.73
CA ASP A 58 -57.53 -4.51 16.02
C ASP A 58 -57.11 -3.23 15.29
N GLU A 59 -57.34 -3.27 13.98
CA GLU A 59 -57.22 -2.20 13.00
C GLU A 59 -58.07 -0.99 13.42
N PRO A 60 -57.48 0.15 13.86
CA PRO A 60 -58.20 1.38 14.02
C PRO A 60 -58.04 2.22 12.75
N ASP A 61 -59.17 2.39 12.08
CA ASP A 61 -59.62 3.64 11.51
C ASP A 61 -58.77 4.20 10.35
N SER A 62 -59.23 3.89 9.15
CA SER A 62 -58.84 4.52 7.89
C SER A 62 -59.12 6.02 7.92
N GLN A 63 -58.23 6.80 8.56
CA GLN A 63 -58.17 8.23 8.33
C GLN A 63 -57.74 8.47 6.88
N PRO A 64 -58.46 9.31 6.10
CA PRO A 64 -58.00 9.71 4.79
C PRO A 64 -56.69 10.47 4.96
N LYS A 65 -55.58 9.79 4.63
CA LYS A 65 -54.25 10.40 4.57
C LYS A 65 -54.36 11.52 3.55
N ALA A 66 -54.45 12.76 4.04
CA ALA A 66 -54.36 13.93 3.20
C ALA A 66 -53.02 13.83 2.46
N GLU A 67 -53.10 13.55 1.17
CA GLU A 67 -51.99 13.61 0.25
C GLU A 67 -51.61 15.09 0.17
N ILE A 68 -50.72 15.51 1.08
CA ILE A 68 -50.10 16.82 1.01
C ILE A 68 -49.20 16.73 -0.22
N ASP A 69 -49.70 17.28 -1.32
CA ASP A 69 -48.98 17.51 -2.56
C ASP A 69 -47.90 18.57 -2.28
N GLU A 70 -46.85 18.16 -1.56
CA GLU A 70 -45.68 19.02 -1.33
C GLU A 70 -45.04 19.25 -2.70
N PRO A 71 -44.83 20.52 -3.10
CA PRO A 71 -44.17 20.81 -4.37
C PRO A 71 -42.81 20.09 -4.37
N PRO A 72 -42.41 19.48 -5.49
CA PRO A 72 -41.13 18.79 -5.58
C PRO A 72 -40.03 19.73 -5.12
N VAL A 73 -39.32 19.32 -4.07
CA VAL A 73 -38.14 20.05 -3.60
C VAL A 73 -37.13 20.00 -4.75
N ASP A 74 -36.77 21.18 -5.28
CA ASP A 74 -35.72 21.33 -6.27
C ASP A 74 -34.38 21.05 -5.59
N VAL A 75 -33.98 19.78 -5.56
CA VAL A 75 -32.69 19.37 -5.03
C VAL A 75 -31.66 19.73 -6.10
N PRO A 76 -30.71 20.64 -5.82
CA PRO A 76 -29.69 21.00 -6.80
C PRO A 76 -28.92 19.75 -7.20
N GLU A 77 -28.71 19.59 -8.51
CA GLU A 77 -27.90 18.51 -9.07
C GLU A 77 -26.47 18.61 -8.51
N PRO A 78 -25.85 17.50 -8.07
CA PRO A 78 -24.50 17.52 -7.55
C PRO A 78 -23.53 17.99 -8.64
N GLU A 79 -22.60 18.88 -8.28
CA GLU A 79 -21.51 19.25 -9.18
C GLU A 79 -20.59 18.05 -9.40
N VAL A 80 -20.24 17.81 -10.66
CA VAL A 80 -19.40 16.68 -11.06
C VAL A 80 -18.21 17.12 -11.89
N GLY A 81 -17.15 16.31 -11.87
CA GLY A 81 -15.96 16.42 -12.71
C GLY A 81 -15.52 15.05 -13.20
N ALA A 82 -14.25 14.95 -13.59
CA ALA A 82 -13.64 13.70 -14.05
C ALA A 82 -12.21 13.56 -13.51
N ILE A 83 -11.72 12.33 -13.47
CA ILE A 83 -10.30 12.00 -13.22
C ILE A 83 -9.75 11.28 -14.44
N GLU A 84 -8.58 11.70 -14.91
CA GLU A 84 -7.81 10.99 -15.94
C GLU A 84 -6.35 10.79 -15.54
N GLY A 85 -5.70 9.83 -16.17
CA GLY A 85 -4.27 9.65 -16.01
C GLY A 85 -3.70 8.60 -16.94
N ARG A 86 -2.38 8.42 -16.83
CA ARG A 86 -1.65 7.44 -17.63
C ARG A 86 -0.62 6.72 -16.80
N LEU A 87 -0.70 5.39 -16.80
CA LEU A 87 0.23 4.51 -16.11
C LEU A 87 1.37 4.13 -17.05
N VAL A 88 2.60 4.32 -16.59
CA VAL A 88 3.82 3.93 -17.31
C VAL A 88 4.78 3.21 -16.38
N ASN A 89 5.79 2.52 -16.92
CA ASN A 89 6.92 2.06 -16.13
C ASN A 89 8.08 3.08 -16.16
N VAL A 90 9.18 2.79 -15.46
CA VAL A 90 10.38 3.66 -15.40
C VAL A 90 11.01 3.98 -16.76
N ALA A 91 10.72 3.20 -17.80
CA ALA A 91 11.17 3.45 -19.18
C ALA A 91 10.12 4.24 -20.01
N ALA A 92 9.14 4.86 -19.34
CA ALA A 92 8.00 5.56 -19.93
C ALA A 92 7.17 4.69 -20.90
N LYS A 93 7.20 3.36 -20.73
CA LYS A 93 6.34 2.46 -21.51
C LYS A 93 4.98 2.35 -20.84
N PRO A 94 3.88 2.48 -21.59
CA PRO A 94 2.54 2.22 -21.10
C PRO A 94 2.39 0.92 -20.31
N VAL A 95 1.65 0.97 -19.20
CA VAL A 95 1.22 -0.21 -18.46
C VAL A 95 -0.31 -0.26 -18.46
N GLY A 96 -0.86 -1.12 -19.33
CA GLY A 96 -2.30 -1.39 -19.39
C GLY A 96 -2.73 -2.52 -18.46
N LEU A 97 -4.04 -2.73 -18.36
CA LEU A 97 -4.71 -3.79 -17.59
C LEU A 97 -4.62 -3.68 -16.06
N ALA A 98 -3.85 -2.72 -15.53
CA ALA A 98 -3.86 -2.41 -14.11
C ALA A 98 -5.23 -1.89 -13.69
N TYR A 99 -5.69 -2.30 -12.51
CA TYR A 99 -6.94 -1.81 -11.95
C TYR A 99 -6.66 -0.61 -11.06
N LEU A 100 -7.55 0.37 -11.11
CA LEU A 100 -7.56 1.50 -10.19
C LEU A 100 -8.86 1.44 -9.39
N LEU A 101 -8.75 1.52 -8.06
CA LEU A 101 -9.88 1.77 -7.17
C LEU A 101 -9.83 3.24 -6.78
N ILE A 102 -10.85 3.98 -7.18
CA ILE A 102 -10.98 5.40 -6.91
C ILE A 102 -12.10 5.56 -5.87
N CYS A 103 -11.71 5.92 -4.65
CA CYS A 103 -12.58 5.87 -3.48
C CYS A 103 -12.76 7.24 -2.84
N ASP A 104 -13.98 7.53 -2.40
CA ASP A 104 -14.33 8.61 -1.48
C ASP A 104 -15.02 8.03 -0.23
N GLU A 105 -15.64 8.88 0.59
CA GLU A 105 -16.43 8.44 1.75
C GLU A 105 -17.70 7.65 1.37
N GLY A 106 -18.20 7.82 0.14
CA GLY A 106 -19.43 7.22 -0.36
C GLY A 106 -19.22 5.83 -0.99
N GLY A 107 -18.01 5.52 -1.44
CA GLY A 107 -17.68 4.21 -1.98
C GLY A 107 -16.45 4.23 -2.89
N CYS A 108 -16.30 3.17 -3.68
CA CYS A 108 -15.21 3.02 -4.64
C CYS A 108 -15.75 2.74 -6.04
N THR A 109 -15.16 3.39 -7.03
CA THR A 109 -15.31 3.06 -8.44
C THR A 109 -14.08 2.32 -8.93
N THR A 110 -14.26 1.19 -9.61
CA THR A 110 -13.17 0.44 -10.24
C THR A 110 -13.07 0.79 -11.72
N VAL A 111 -11.89 1.16 -12.18
CA VAL A 111 -11.57 1.36 -13.61
C VAL A 111 -10.32 0.55 -13.96
N GLN A 112 -10.21 0.13 -15.21
CA GLN A 112 -9.02 -0.55 -15.72
C GLN A 112 -8.31 0.34 -16.74
N ALA A 113 -6.99 0.48 -16.60
CA ALA A 113 -6.18 1.19 -17.59
C ALA A 113 -6.18 0.46 -18.94
N ASP A 114 -6.30 1.21 -20.02
CA ASP A 114 -6.37 0.66 -21.38
C ASP A 114 -4.98 0.19 -21.89
N GLY A 115 -4.90 -0.28 -23.14
CA GLY A 115 -3.63 -0.75 -23.72
C GLY A 115 -2.53 0.31 -23.86
N LYS A 116 -2.85 1.59 -23.69
CA LYS A 116 -1.91 2.72 -23.65
C LYS A 116 -1.63 3.21 -22.22
N GLY A 117 -2.14 2.49 -21.22
CA GLY A 117 -2.05 2.84 -19.81
C GLY A 117 -2.97 3.99 -19.43
N GLU A 118 -3.85 4.44 -20.33
CA GLU A 118 -4.74 5.58 -20.10
C GLU A 118 -5.99 5.12 -19.34
N PHE A 119 -6.49 5.95 -18.43
CA PHE A 119 -7.78 5.75 -17.76
C PHE A 119 -8.54 7.08 -17.65
N LEU A 120 -9.87 6.99 -17.66
CA LEU A 120 -10.78 8.13 -17.48
C LEU A 120 -12.01 7.67 -16.70
N VAL A 121 -12.36 8.40 -15.66
CA VAL A 121 -13.60 8.24 -14.90
C VAL A 121 -14.33 9.58 -14.90
N GLN A 122 -15.58 9.57 -15.39
CA GLN A 122 -16.41 10.77 -15.52
C GLN A 122 -17.51 10.77 -14.46
N ASP A 123 -18.24 11.88 -14.38
CA ASP A 123 -19.39 12.06 -13.49
C ASP A 123 -19.05 11.82 -12.01
N MET A 124 -17.82 12.18 -11.62
CA MET A 124 -17.35 12.07 -10.24
C MET A 124 -17.77 13.29 -9.45
N THR A 125 -18.36 13.11 -8.27
CA THR A 125 -18.71 14.25 -7.42
C THR A 125 -17.48 15.06 -7.04
N VAL A 126 -17.62 16.38 -6.89
CA VAL A 126 -16.52 17.24 -6.44
C VAL A 126 -16.04 16.82 -5.05
N GLY A 127 -14.74 16.65 -4.88
CA GLY A 127 -14.16 16.26 -3.59
C GLY A 127 -12.79 15.59 -3.70
N MET A 128 -12.29 15.11 -2.57
CA MET A 128 -11.04 14.36 -2.49
C MET A 128 -11.30 12.88 -2.70
N TYR A 129 -10.52 12.26 -3.57
CA TYR A 129 -10.51 10.82 -3.78
C TYR A 129 -9.16 10.23 -3.44
N LYS A 130 -9.17 9.04 -2.84
CA LYS A 130 -8.01 8.15 -2.82
C LYS A 130 -8.00 7.32 -4.09
N ILE A 131 -6.87 7.27 -4.78
CA ILE A 131 -6.65 6.35 -5.90
C ILE A 131 -5.69 5.25 -5.45
N GLN A 132 -6.14 4.00 -5.52
CA GLN A 132 -5.29 2.81 -5.32
C GLN A 132 -5.02 2.17 -6.67
N VAL A 133 -3.76 2.05 -7.06
CA VAL A 133 -3.35 1.34 -8.27
C VAL A 133 -2.93 -0.08 -7.90
N LEU A 134 -3.66 -1.06 -8.43
CA LEU A 134 -3.41 -2.49 -8.24
C LEU A 134 -2.76 -3.06 -9.51
N ALA A 135 -1.48 -3.38 -9.40
CA ALA A 135 -0.65 -3.84 -10.51
C ALA A 135 0.32 -4.97 -10.12
N ASP A 136 0.11 -5.59 -8.96
CA ASP A 136 0.90 -6.71 -8.44
C ASP A 136 0.84 -7.96 -9.34
N ASP A 137 -0.32 -8.29 -9.87
CA ASP A 137 -0.50 -9.36 -10.87
C ASP A 137 0.27 -9.09 -12.18
N LEU A 138 0.60 -7.82 -12.44
CA LEU A 138 1.38 -7.39 -13.61
C LEU A 138 2.88 -7.29 -13.31
N GLY A 139 3.31 -7.58 -12.08
CA GLY A 139 4.71 -7.52 -11.68
C GLY A 139 5.17 -6.18 -11.10
N TYR A 140 4.25 -5.25 -10.84
CA TYR A 140 4.56 -3.93 -10.27
C TYR A 140 4.16 -3.84 -8.80
N MET A 141 4.67 -2.85 -8.08
CA MET A 141 4.20 -2.50 -6.75
C MET A 141 2.83 -1.85 -6.83
N ASN A 142 2.01 -2.06 -5.79
CA ASN A 142 0.77 -1.33 -5.65
C ASN A 142 1.10 0.03 -5.02
N MET A 143 0.29 1.04 -5.27
CA MET A 143 0.51 2.38 -4.73
C MET A 143 -0.81 3.10 -4.50
N GLU A 144 -0.76 4.13 -3.67
CA GLU A 144 -1.91 4.94 -3.30
C GLU A 144 -1.51 6.42 -3.35
N TYR A 145 -2.42 7.28 -3.79
CA TYR A 145 -2.24 8.74 -3.79
C TYR A 145 -3.60 9.46 -3.79
N PRO A 146 -3.64 10.74 -3.37
CA PRO A 146 -4.86 11.51 -3.34
C PRO A 146 -5.07 12.26 -4.67
N GLN A 147 -6.32 12.48 -5.05
CA GLN A 147 -6.69 13.29 -6.20
C GLN A 147 -7.93 14.12 -5.89
N TRP A 148 -7.81 15.44 -6.03
CA TRP A 148 -8.95 16.33 -5.93
C TRP A 148 -9.70 16.41 -7.27
N VAL A 149 -11.04 16.36 -7.20
CA VAL A 149 -11.95 16.56 -8.33
C VAL A 149 -12.59 17.92 -8.23
N GLU A 150 -12.34 18.77 -9.23
CA GLU A 150 -13.03 20.06 -9.40
C GLU A 150 -14.23 19.95 -10.36
N ALA A 151 -15.24 20.79 -10.14
CA ALA A 151 -16.46 20.85 -10.95
C ALA A 151 -16.14 21.21 -12.41
N ASP A 152 -16.82 20.55 -13.35
CA ASP A 152 -16.73 20.78 -14.80
C ASP A 152 -15.30 20.69 -15.37
N LYS A 153 -14.40 19.98 -14.68
CA LYS A 153 -13.00 19.78 -15.09
C LYS A 153 -12.65 18.31 -15.22
N VAL A 154 -11.70 18.05 -16.11
CA VAL A 154 -10.94 16.80 -16.13
C VAL A 154 -9.69 17.03 -15.29
N ASN A 155 -9.61 16.33 -14.17
CA ASN A 155 -8.53 16.43 -13.20
C ASN A 155 -7.51 15.34 -13.51
N SER A 156 -6.27 15.74 -13.77
CA SER A 156 -5.17 14.82 -14.04
C SER A 156 -4.18 14.86 -12.88
N ALA A 157 -3.46 13.76 -12.68
CA ALA A 157 -2.28 13.72 -11.82
C ALA A 157 -1.16 14.69 -12.28
N GLY A 158 -1.31 15.32 -13.45
CA GLY A 158 -0.39 16.33 -13.99
C GLY A 158 0.77 15.72 -14.79
N GLU A 159 1.18 14.50 -14.46
CA GLU A 159 2.24 13.74 -15.12
C GLU A 159 1.86 12.26 -15.29
N ASP A 160 2.68 11.50 -16.03
CA ASP A 160 2.54 10.04 -16.12
C ASP A 160 2.80 9.42 -14.72
N ILE A 161 1.93 8.52 -14.27
CA ILE A 161 2.08 7.79 -13.00
C ILE A 161 3.02 6.61 -13.25
N VAL A 162 4.18 6.64 -12.60
CA VAL A 162 5.26 5.67 -12.85
C VAL A 162 5.15 4.48 -11.89
N LEU A 163 4.77 3.32 -12.43
CA LEU A 163 4.75 2.06 -11.69
C LEU A 163 6.16 1.49 -11.54
N ILE A 164 6.49 1.14 -10.30
CA ILE A 164 7.77 0.54 -9.93
C ILE A 164 7.64 -0.98 -9.99
N GLU A 165 8.54 -1.64 -10.73
CA GLU A 165 8.58 -3.10 -10.79
C GLU A 165 8.90 -3.68 -9.40
N ARG A 166 8.33 -4.84 -9.08
CA ARG A 166 8.67 -5.56 -7.84
C ARG A 166 10.16 -5.90 -7.83
N GLN A 167 10.80 -5.66 -6.69
CA GLN A 167 12.21 -5.95 -6.46
C GLN A 167 12.35 -7.10 -5.46
N GLY A 168 13.25 -8.04 -5.76
CA GLY A 168 13.52 -9.19 -4.90
C GLY A 168 12.36 -10.19 -4.79
N ASP A 169 12.61 -11.24 -4.00
CA ASP A 169 11.61 -12.23 -3.63
C ASP A 169 10.76 -11.75 -2.44
N PRO A 170 9.49 -12.19 -2.31
CA PRO A 170 8.71 -11.95 -1.10
C PRO A 170 9.46 -12.42 0.14
N VAL A 171 9.35 -11.64 1.22
CA VAL A 171 9.86 -12.04 2.53
C VAL A 171 8.68 -12.42 3.42
N ALA A 172 8.69 -13.66 3.93
CA ALA A 172 7.69 -14.07 4.91
C ALA A 172 7.91 -13.34 6.24
N TRP A 173 6.91 -12.57 6.70
CA TRP A 173 6.95 -11.90 8.00
C TRP A 173 5.82 -12.44 8.88
N LYS A 174 6.18 -13.23 9.89
CA LYS A 174 5.20 -13.91 10.73
C LYS A 174 4.69 -12.96 11.82
N PRO A 175 3.39 -12.63 11.83
CA PRO A 175 2.84 -11.72 12.82
C PRO A 175 3.06 -12.15 14.27
N ASP A 176 2.91 -13.44 14.53
CA ASP A 176 2.94 -14.01 15.88
C ASP A 176 4.35 -13.99 16.48
N ASP A 177 5.37 -13.98 15.63
CA ASP A 177 6.78 -14.01 16.05
C ASP A 177 7.37 -12.58 16.13
N GLY A 178 6.79 -11.62 15.41
CA GLY A 178 7.35 -10.28 15.25
C GLY A 178 8.72 -10.32 14.56
N GLY A 179 9.65 -9.51 15.03
CA GLY A 179 11.05 -9.50 14.58
C GLY A 179 11.31 -8.51 13.45
N SER A 180 12.45 -8.70 12.76
CA SER A 180 12.91 -7.80 11.70
C SER A 180 12.93 -8.50 10.35
N VAL A 181 12.58 -7.77 9.30
CA VAL A 181 12.68 -8.20 7.90
C VAL A 181 13.49 -7.19 7.10
N SER A 182 14.30 -7.71 6.17
CA SER A 182 15.12 -6.92 5.26
C SER A 182 14.49 -6.95 3.87
N LEU A 183 14.25 -5.76 3.29
CA LEU A 183 13.45 -5.53 2.10
C LEU A 183 14.19 -4.60 1.12
N ALA A 184 13.67 -4.46 -0.10
CA ALA A 184 14.25 -3.61 -1.16
C ALA A 184 15.76 -3.86 -1.35
N ASP A 185 16.13 -5.13 -1.53
CA ASP A 185 17.52 -5.60 -1.65
C ASP A 185 18.43 -5.19 -0.46
N GLY A 186 17.85 -5.11 0.73
CA GLY A 186 18.55 -4.77 1.97
C GLY A 186 18.70 -3.29 2.27
N GLN A 187 18.08 -2.43 1.45
CA GLN A 187 18.06 -0.98 1.69
C GLN A 187 17.15 -0.59 2.85
N LEU A 188 16.09 -1.38 3.09
CA LEU A 188 15.09 -1.15 4.13
C LEU A 188 15.06 -2.33 5.10
N THR A 189 15.13 -2.07 6.40
CA THR A 189 14.79 -3.04 7.43
C THR A 189 13.63 -2.51 8.25
N LEU A 190 12.58 -3.32 8.39
CA LEU A 190 11.45 -3.04 9.27
C LEU A 190 11.46 -4.02 10.42
N SER A 191 11.10 -3.56 11.61
CA SER A 191 10.91 -4.41 12.78
C SER A 191 9.62 -4.10 13.51
N ILE A 192 9.03 -5.11 14.13
CA ILE A 192 7.82 -4.98 14.93
C ILE A 192 7.82 -6.00 16.07
N ALA A 193 7.14 -5.68 17.18
CA ALA A 193 6.95 -6.62 18.27
C ALA A 193 6.00 -7.77 17.87
N ALA A 194 6.15 -8.89 18.58
CA ALA A 194 5.36 -10.09 18.36
C ALA A 194 3.86 -9.83 18.61
N GLY A 195 3.01 -10.25 17.68
CA GLY A 195 1.56 -10.15 17.77
C GLY A 195 0.96 -8.82 17.31
N ASP A 196 1.79 -7.81 17.01
CA ASP A 196 1.33 -6.46 16.67
C ASP A 196 1.14 -6.22 15.18
N LEU A 197 1.72 -7.05 14.32
CA LEU A 197 1.51 -6.99 12.88
C LEU A 197 0.16 -7.63 12.52
N LYS A 198 -0.59 -7.03 11.59
CA LYS A 198 -1.75 -7.65 10.95
C LYS A 198 -1.62 -7.55 9.44
N PHE A 199 -1.84 -8.68 8.78
CA PHE A 199 -2.03 -8.72 7.34
C PHE A 199 -3.52 -8.62 7.00
N PRO A 200 -3.87 -8.08 5.82
CA PRO A 200 -5.22 -8.17 5.30
C PRO A 200 -5.69 -9.63 5.23
N LEU A 201 -6.99 -9.83 5.44
CA LEU A 201 -7.58 -11.16 5.39
C LEU A 201 -7.41 -11.79 4.00
N GLY A 202 -7.01 -13.05 3.97
CA GLY A 202 -6.90 -13.83 2.73
C GLY A 202 -5.62 -13.61 1.93
N LEU A 203 -4.71 -12.74 2.37
CA LEU A 203 -3.41 -12.54 1.73
C LEU A 203 -2.32 -13.41 2.35
N SER A 204 -1.26 -13.68 1.59
CA SER A 204 -0.06 -14.34 2.12
C SER A 204 0.58 -13.45 3.21
N LYS A 205 1.20 -14.08 4.21
CA LYS A 205 1.99 -13.40 5.26
C LYS A 205 3.39 -13.04 4.71
N GLU A 206 3.42 -12.51 3.51
CA GLU A 206 4.61 -12.14 2.77
C GLU A 206 4.57 -10.65 2.48
N ILE A 207 5.74 -10.02 2.52
CA ILE A 207 5.90 -8.59 2.28
C ILE A 207 6.96 -8.38 1.20
N TRP A 208 6.73 -7.37 0.37
CA TRP A 208 7.68 -6.86 -0.61
C TRP A 208 7.91 -5.38 -0.33
N ALA A 209 9.09 -4.89 -0.68
CA ALA A 209 9.30 -3.47 -0.85
C ALA A 209 10.18 -3.20 -2.06
N ALA A 210 9.93 -2.09 -2.74
CA ALA A 210 10.80 -1.58 -3.80
C ALA A 210 11.22 -0.16 -3.45
N ALA A 211 12.50 0.14 -3.67
CA ALA A 211 13.00 1.51 -3.54
C ALA A 211 12.48 2.37 -4.71
N VAL A 212 11.97 3.55 -4.39
CA VAL A 212 11.33 4.47 -5.34
C VAL A 212 12.17 5.73 -5.45
N PRO A 213 12.67 6.08 -6.65
CA PRO A 213 13.22 7.39 -6.90
C PRO A 213 12.18 8.48 -6.65
N GLU A 214 12.58 9.60 -6.03
CA GLU A 214 11.69 10.73 -5.72
C GLU A 214 10.91 11.23 -6.94
N ILE A 215 11.56 11.30 -8.10
CA ILE A 215 10.95 11.72 -9.37
C ILE A 215 9.83 10.80 -9.88
N TYR A 216 9.65 9.64 -9.25
CA TYR A 216 8.60 8.66 -9.59
C TYR A 216 7.58 8.51 -8.47
N LEU A 217 7.66 9.31 -7.41
CA LEU A 217 6.59 9.40 -6.42
C LEU A 217 5.33 9.99 -7.06
N PRO A 218 4.14 9.48 -6.72
CA PRO A 218 2.91 10.08 -7.19
C PRO A 218 2.69 11.46 -6.54
N PRO A 219 1.85 12.31 -7.14
CA PRO A 219 1.60 13.65 -6.61
C PRO A 219 0.78 13.55 -5.33
N PHE A 220 1.44 13.73 -4.18
CA PHE A 220 0.75 13.71 -2.88
C PHE A 220 0.12 15.06 -2.49
N GLY A 221 0.25 16.08 -3.35
CA GLY A 221 -0.21 17.44 -3.09
C GLY A 221 0.84 18.23 -2.31
N ASP A 222 0.65 18.36 -1.00
CA ASP A 222 1.56 19.10 -0.11
C ASP A 222 2.80 18.25 0.20
N GLU A 223 3.79 18.30 -0.68
CA GLU A 223 5.05 17.56 -0.54
C GLU A 223 5.97 18.21 0.50
N PRO A 224 6.43 17.47 1.54
CA PRO A 224 7.33 17.99 2.57
C PRO A 224 8.80 18.05 2.13
N TRP A 225 9.09 17.81 0.85
CA TRP A 225 10.44 17.84 0.27
C TRP A 225 10.54 18.90 -0.84
N SER A 226 11.77 19.14 -1.29
CA SER A 226 12.11 20.01 -2.41
C SER A 226 13.07 19.29 -3.34
N GLN A 227 13.33 19.83 -4.54
CA GLN A 227 14.24 19.22 -5.52
C GLN A 227 15.67 18.95 -5.00
N ASP A 228 16.10 19.66 -3.95
CA ASP A 228 17.43 19.50 -3.35
C ASP A 228 17.41 18.62 -2.09
N SER A 229 16.24 18.11 -1.69
CA SER A 229 16.09 17.27 -0.50
C SER A 229 16.69 15.89 -0.72
N GLU A 230 17.29 15.34 0.33
CA GLU A 230 17.70 13.94 0.31
C GLU A 230 16.49 13.06 0.65
N VAL A 231 15.89 12.46 -0.37
CA VAL A 231 14.70 11.60 -0.23
C VAL A 231 15.04 10.12 -0.37
N TYR A 232 14.47 9.31 0.53
CA TYR A 232 14.39 7.85 0.42
C TYR A 232 12.92 7.47 0.44
N ALA A 233 12.47 6.73 -0.57
CA ALA A 233 11.10 6.28 -0.64
C ALA A 233 11.01 4.79 -0.93
N PHE A 234 9.98 4.15 -0.38
CA PHE A 234 9.72 2.73 -0.54
C PHE A 234 8.22 2.51 -0.70
N HIS A 235 7.81 1.82 -1.77
CA HIS A 235 6.49 1.19 -1.81
C HIS A 235 6.58 -0.17 -1.12
N ILE A 236 5.55 -0.53 -0.38
CA ILE A 236 5.48 -1.74 0.43
C ILE A 236 4.16 -2.46 0.11
N ASN A 237 4.26 -3.74 -0.23
CA ASN A 237 3.12 -4.60 -0.55
C ASN A 237 3.09 -5.82 0.39
N PRO A 238 1.91 -6.42 0.64
CA PRO A 238 0.60 -6.01 0.15
C PRO A 238 0.09 -4.73 0.84
N LEU A 239 -0.83 -4.02 0.21
CA LEU A 239 -1.52 -2.88 0.85
C LEU A 239 -2.31 -3.35 2.07
N GLY A 240 -2.45 -2.50 3.08
CA GLY A 240 -3.25 -2.78 4.29
C GLY A 240 -2.55 -3.64 5.35
N VAL A 241 -1.22 -3.74 5.32
CA VAL A 241 -0.45 -4.26 6.45
C VAL A 241 -0.45 -3.21 7.55
N ILE A 242 -1.01 -3.52 8.72
CA ILE A 242 -1.23 -2.55 9.80
C ILE A 242 -0.56 -2.97 11.12
N SER A 243 -0.24 -2.00 11.97
CA SER A 243 0.16 -2.22 13.36
C SER A 243 -1.05 -2.13 14.30
N LYS A 244 -1.11 -2.97 15.34
CA LYS A 244 -2.13 -2.91 16.41
C LYS A 244 -1.84 -1.79 17.43
N GLY A 245 -1.47 -0.61 16.97
CA GLY A 245 -1.07 0.51 17.84
C GLY A 245 0.32 0.34 18.46
N ALA A 246 1.17 -0.49 17.83
CA ALA A 246 2.59 -0.59 18.13
C ALA A 246 3.39 0.20 17.10
N SER A 247 4.58 0.64 17.50
CA SER A 247 5.48 1.34 16.59
C SER A 247 6.35 0.36 15.81
N PHE A 248 6.52 0.67 14.53
CA PHE A 248 7.51 0.01 13.70
C PHE A 248 8.90 0.57 14.02
N GLY A 249 9.87 -0.33 14.17
CA GLY A 249 11.27 0.04 14.06
C GLY A 249 11.67 0.10 12.59
N LEU A 250 12.53 1.06 12.26
CA LEU A 250 12.96 1.37 10.90
C LEU A 250 14.49 1.48 10.86
N SER A 251 15.12 0.84 9.89
CA SER A 251 16.49 1.14 9.49
C SER A 251 16.60 1.26 7.98
N VAL A 252 17.28 2.30 7.49
CA VAL A 252 17.57 2.52 6.07
C VAL A 252 19.06 2.70 5.87
N THR A 253 19.63 2.03 4.87
CA THR A 253 21.03 2.26 4.51
C THR A 253 21.16 3.61 3.82
N ALA A 254 21.88 4.56 4.43
CA ALA A 254 22.08 5.87 3.80
C ALA A 254 22.90 5.74 2.51
N LYS A 255 22.56 6.57 1.52
CA LYS A 255 23.36 6.78 0.31
C LYS A 255 24.78 7.18 0.69
N GLU A 256 25.74 6.67 -0.06
CA GLU A 256 27.14 7.05 0.10
C GLU A 256 27.29 8.58 -0.04
N GLY A 257 27.99 9.20 0.91
CA GLY A 257 28.21 10.65 0.90
C GLY A 257 27.10 11.49 1.51
N SER A 258 25.99 10.91 1.98
CA SER A 258 24.96 11.63 2.73
C SER A 258 25.56 12.33 3.97
N THR A 259 25.36 13.64 4.06
CA THR A 259 25.85 14.48 5.17
C THR A 259 24.79 14.78 6.21
N LEU A 260 23.53 14.45 5.93
CA LEU A 260 22.40 14.71 6.82
C LEU A 260 22.37 13.71 7.99
N SER A 261 22.01 14.21 9.17
CA SER A 261 21.96 13.43 10.39
C SER A 261 20.53 13.10 10.84
N THR A 262 19.53 13.81 10.34
CA THR A 262 18.12 13.68 10.75
C THR A 262 17.20 13.69 9.55
N PHE A 263 16.16 12.85 9.60
CA PHE A 263 15.16 12.73 8.55
C PHE A 263 13.77 12.71 9.18
N SER A 264 12.83 13.42 8.57
CA SER A 264 11.41 13.28 8.89
C SER A 264 10.84 12.08 8.16
N VAL A 265 10.06 11.27 8.85
CA VAL A 265 9.38 10.10 8.27
C VAL A 265 7.94 10.49 7.96
N TRP A 266 7.53 10.18 6.74
CA TRP A 266 6.18 10.32 6.25
C TRP A 266 5.68 8.97 5.75
N ALA A 267 4.39 8.72 5.93
CA ALA A 267 3.72 7.55 5.39
C ALA A 267 2.45 7.96 4.66
N VAL A 268 2.05 7.16 3.68
CA VAL A 268 0.76 7.34 3.01
C VAL A 268 -0.34 6.70 3.85
N GLN A 269 -1.37 7.47 4.18
CA GLN A 269 -2.54 6.96 4.88
C GLN A 269 -3.41 6.17 3.91
N ALA A 270 -3.72 4.92 4.24
CA ALA A 270 -4.46 4.07 3.31
C ALA A 270 -5.94 4.43 3.18
N ASP A 271 -6.49 5.28 4.05
CA ASP A 271 -7.89 5.74 3.97
C ASP A 271 -8.05 6.84 2.91
N THR A 272 -7.12 7.80 2.88
CA THR A 272 -7.16 9.04 2.10
C THR A 272 -6.15 9.10 0.96
N GLY A 273 -5.11 8.25 0.99
CA GLY A 273 -3.95 8.34 0.09
C GLY A 273 -3.02 9.52 0.39
N GLN A 274 -3.29 10.32 1.42
CA GLN A 274 -2.50 11.51 1.75
C GLN A 274 -1.26 11.17 2.59
N LEU A 275 -0.25 12.04 2.54
CA LEU A 275 0.91 11.93 3.43
C LEU A 275 0.56 12.32 4.86
N GLN A 276 1.09 11.55 5.81
CA GLN A 276 1.05 11.82 7.24
C GLN A 276 2.45 11.76 7.82
N ALA A 277 2.78 12.73 8.68
CA ALA A 277 4.01 12.68 9.45
C ALA A 277 3.94 11.51 10.43
N ALA A 278 4.92 10.62 10.38
CA ALA A 278 5.01 9.42 11.22
C ALA A 278 6.11 9.52 12.29
N GLY A 279 6.94 10.56 12.24
CA GLY A 279 7.98 10.83 13.23
C GLY A 279 9.30 11.26 12.60
N SER A 280 10.41 10.94 13.27
CA SER A 280 11.76 11.27 12.81
C SER A 280 12.73 10.14 13.09
N VAL A 281 13.75 10.04 12.25
CA VAL A 281 14.86 9.09 12.37
C VAL A 281 16.20 9.82 12.28
N SER A 282 17.26 9.19 12.75
CA SER A 282 18.59 9.77 12.72
C SER A 282 19.65 8.80 12.24
N LYS A 283 20.70 9.33 11.62
CA LYS A 283 21.86 8.57 11.20
C LYS A 283 22.70 8.13 12.41
N ASP A 284 22.96 6.84 12.54
CA ASP A 284 23.81 6.26 13.57
C ASP A 284 25.31 6.41 13.23
N GLU A 285 26.18 5.94 14.13
CA GLU A 285 27.64 5.99 13.96
C GLU A 285 28.15 5.14 12.77
N ASN A 286 27.35 4.17 12.30
CA ASN A 286 27.65 3.32 11.15
C ASN A 286 27.12 3.89 9.84
N GLY A 287 26.44 5.03 9.89
CA GLY A 287 25.82 5.66 8.74
C GLY A 287 24.46 5.07 8.34
N GLN A 288 23.82 4.25 9.17
CA GLN A 288 22.45 3.80 8.97
C GLN A 288 21.46 4.80 9.53
N ILE A 289 20.37 5.05 8.82
CA ILE A 289 19.28 5.90 9.27
C ILE A 289 18.32 5.04 10.10
N VAL A 290 18.29 5.23 11.41
CA VAL A 290 17.56 4.37 12.35
C VAL A 290 16.49 5.15 13.12
N SER A 291 15.36 4.50 13.40
CA SER A 291 14.35 5.03 14.31
C SER A 291 14.90 5.08 15.73
N THR A 292 14.96 6.28 16.32
CA THR A 292 15.38 6.49 17.71
C THR A 292 14.21 6.59 18.68
N THR A 293 13.02 6.83 18.14
CA THR A 293 11.75 6.85 18.86
C THR A 293 10.74 5.96 18.17
N ASP A 294 9.66 5.68 18.89
CA ASP A 294 8.46 5.06 18.38
C ASP A 294 7.91 5.87 17.19
N LEU A 295 7.88 5.24 16.01
CA LEU A 295 7.24 5.81 14.82
C LEU A 295 5.73 5.53 14.86
N GLU A 296 4.92 6.54 14.55
CA GLU A 296 3.47 6.45 14.41
C GLU A 296 3.12 5.94 13.00
N LEU A 297 3.54 4.70 12.72
CA LEU A 297 3.24 4.00 11.49
C LEU A 297 2.07 3.06 11.72
N HIS A 298 0.88 3.49 11.31
CA HIS A 298 -0.34 2.69 11.45
C HIS A 298 -0.50 1.68 10.31
N GLU A 299 -0.13 2.07 9.09
CA GLU A 299 -0.24 1.25 7.89
C GLU A 299 1.05 1.33 7.06
N LEU A 300 1.43 0.20 6.44
CA LEU A 300 2.59 0.11 5.57
C LEU A 300 2.14 0.01 4.12
N THR A 301 2.14 1.16 3.43
CA THR A 301 1.86 1.24 1.99
C THR A 301 3.01 1.94 1.27
N THR A 302 3.31 3.18 1.65
CA THR A 302 4.49 3.92 1.18
C THR A 302 5.15 4.61 2.36
N LEU A 303 6.48 4.47 2.46
CA LEU A 303 7.32 5.17 3.43
C LEU A 303 8.23 6.15 2.69
N ILE A 304 8.32 7.38 3.22
CA ILE A 304 9.17 8.44 2.66
C ILE A 304 9.97 9.07 3.80
N LEU A 305 11.30 9.09 3.67
CA LEU A 305 12.21 9.77 4.58
C LEU A 305 12.75 11.00 3.87
N VAL A 306 12.58 12.16 4.49
CA VAL A 306 13.01 13.45 3.94
C VAL A 306 14.09 14.04 4.84
N GLY A 307 15.29 14.20 4.28
CA GLY A 307 16.43 14.79 4.97
C GLY A 307 16.15 16.21 5.46
N GLN A 308 16.51 16.48 6.71
CA GLN A 308 16.35 17.79 7.34
C GLN A 308 17.71 18.46 7.50
N GLU A 309 17.82 19.72 7.09
CA GLU A 309 19.00 20.53 7.40
C GLU A 309 19.04 20.83 8.90
N ALA A 310 20.25 20.87 9.47
CA ALA A 310 20.41 21.27 10.87
C ALA A 310 19.89 22.70 11.04
N SER A 311 18.91 22.90 11.91
CA SER A 311 18.43 24.23 12.29
C SER A 311 19.60 25.00 12.90
N GLN A 312 20.08 26.03 12.19
CA GLN A 312 21.17 26.90 12.64
C GLN A 312 20.76 27.79 13.80
#